data_AF-A0A3D4DKN8-F1
#
_entry.id   AF-A0A3D4DKN8-F1
#
_cell.length_a   1.000
_cell.length_b   1.000
_cell.length_c   1.000
_cell.angle_alpha   90.00
_cell.angle_beta   90.00
_cell.angle_gamma   90.00
#
_symmetry.space_group_name_H-M   'P 1'
#
loop_
_entity.id
_entity.type
_entity.pdbx_description
1 polymer ?
#
loop_
_entity_poly.entity_id
_entity_poly.type
_entity_poly.pdbx_seq_one_letter_code
_entity_poly.pdbx_strand_id
1 'polypeptide(L)'
;MRRLAGLCALTAWPAIAAAQDALPVPAADTIVGRALEAPVNTLAVGDKFWWSDDWFDRGLLEVPENHAVVERAVAYENPEDGTEVPARLYRPEGGGQFPGVLFQHGRRGLDGFVQRLAVRLAARGFVVLAPDVFDARFVEPFPLAHDPAMEGDVEA
;
A
#
# COMPACT_ATOMS: atom_id res chain seq x y z
N MET A 1 -34.05 -44.92 -55.08
CA MET A 1 -35.14 -44.90 -54.10
C MET A 1 -34.56 -44.59 -52.73
N ARG A 2 -35.08 -43.53 -52.10
CA ARG A 2 -35.12 -43.13 -50.67
C ARG A 2 -33.83 -43.10 -49.80
N ARG A 3 -33.60 -41.89 -49.28
CA ARG A 3 -32.63 -41.43 -48.27
C ARG A 3 -32.95 -41.98 -46.87
N LEU A 4 -31.95 -42.07 -46.00
CA LEU A 4 -32.12 -41.82 -44.56
C LEU A 4 -30.91 -41.02 -44.03
N ALA A 5 -31.20 -39.79 -43.61
CA ALA A 5 -30.29 -38.89 -42.92
C ALA A 5 -30.45 -39.11 -41.41
N GLY A 6 -29.34 -39.28 -40.70
CA GLY A 6 -29.32 -39.39 -39.24
C GLY A 6 -29.58 -38.04 -38.58
N LEU A 7 -30.55 -38.01 -37.67
CA LEU A 7 -30.95 -36.84 -36.89
C LEU A 7 -30.02 -36.71 -35.68
N CYS A 8 -29.22 -35.64 -35.61
CA CYS A 8 -28.46 -35.28 -34.43
C CYS A 8 -29.35 -34.44 -33.51
N ALA A 9 -29.75 -34.98 -32.35
CA ALA A 9 -30.48 -34.23 -31.33
C ALA A 9 -29.49 -33.39 -30.51
N LEU A 10 -29.45 -32.08 -30.78
CA LEU A 10 -28.81 -31.10 -29.91
C LEU A 10 -29.79 -30.74 -28.79
N THR A 11 -29.56 -31.24 -27.58
CA THR A 11 -30.26 -30.77 -26.38
C THR A 11 -29.63 -29.44 -25.95
N ALA A 12 -30.35 -28.33 -26.17
CA ALA A 12 -29.98 -27.04 -25.60
C ALA A 12 -30.25 -27.05 -24.09
N TRP A 13 -29.23 -26.77 -23.28
CA TRP A 13 -29.40 -26.43 -21.88
C TRP A 13 -30.04 -25.03 -21.76
N PRO A 14 -30.90 -24.78 -20.74
CA PRO A 14 -31.35 -23.43 -20.49
C PRO A 14 -30.16 -22.64 -19.93
N ALA A 15 -29.91 -21.45 -20.48
CA ALA A 15 -29.01 -20.50 -19.86
C ALA A 15 -29.59 -20.13 -18.49
N ILE A 16 -28.86 -20.41 -17.42
CA ILE A 16 -29.15 -19.86 -16.10
C ILE A 16 -28.84 -18.37 -16.22
N ALA A 17 -29.85 -17.52 -16.11
CA ALA A 17 -29.64 -16.08 -15.97
C ALA A 17 -28.76 -15.85 -14.74
N ALA A 18 -27.58 -15.27 -14.95
CA ALA A 18 -26.74 -14.83 -13.84
C ALA A 18 -27.45 -13.70 -13.10
N ALA A 19 -27.25 -13.59 -11.79
CA ALA A 19 -27.80 -12.53 -10.94
C ALA A 19 -27.39 -11.09 -11.34
N GLN A 20 -26.68 -10.94 -12.46
CA GLN A 20 -26.13 -9.72 -13.03
C GLN A 20 -27.10 -8.98 -13.97
N ASP A 21 -28.26 -9.56 -14.29
CA ASP A 21 -29.29 -8.89 -15.11
C ASP A 21 -30.19 -7.92 -14.31
N ALA A 22 -29.92 -7.73 -13.02
CA ALA A 22 -30.61 -6.73 -12.20
C ALA A 22 -29.92 -5.36 -12.29
N LEU A 23 -30.70 -4.32 -12.56
CA LEU A 23 -30.29 -2.91 -12.64
C LEU A 23 -29.38 -2.49 -11.46
N PRO A 24 -28.46 -1.54 -11.65
CA PRO A 24 -27.42 -1.23 -10.67
C PRO A 24 -28.05 -0.63 -9.41
N VAL A 25 -28.05 -1.41 -8.33
CA VAL A 25 -28.23 -0.86 -6.99
C VAL A 25 -26.88 -0.27 -6.59
N PRO A 26 -26.77 1.05 -6.33
CA PRO A 26 -25.53 1.59 -5.80
C PRO A 26 -25.21 0.89 -4.47
N ALA A 27 -23.95 0.50 -4.28
CA ALA A 27 -23.51 -0.08 -3.01
C ALA A 27 -23.87 0.87 -1.85
N ALA A 28 -24.32 0.28 -0.74
CA ALA A 28 -24.89 0.98 0.41
C ALA A 28 -23.96 2.03 1.06
N ASP A 29 -22.68 2.05 0.68
CA ASP A 29 -21.63 2.82 1.33
C ASP A 29 -21.43 4.22 0.71
N THR A 30 -22.37 4.68 -0.12
CA THR A 30 -22.34 6.02 -0.71
C THR A 30 -22.82 7.06 0.33
N ILE A 31 -21.90 7.51 1.19
CA ILE A 31 -22.13 8.64 2.10
C ILE A 31 -22.33 9.92 1.27
N VAL A 32 -23.48 10.55 1.39
CA VAL A 32 -23.77 11.89 0.83
C VAL A 32 -23.41 12.94 1.87
N GLY A 33 -22.24 13.56 1.74
CA GLY A 33 -21.86 14.68 2.61
C GLY A 33 -20.37 15.05 2.51
N ARG A 34 -20.10 16.22 1.92
CA ARG A 34 -18.79 16.80 1.53
C ARG A 34 -18.12 16.12 0.34
N ALA A 35 -18.24 16.76 -0.81
CA ALA A 35 -17.47 16.51 -2.02
C ALA A 35 -15.98 16.78 -1.78
N LEU A 36 -15.28 15.80 -1.23
CA LEU A 36 -13.99 15.44 -1.79
C LEU A 36 -14.34 14.70 -3.08
N GLU A 37 -14.41 15.38 -4.22
CA GLU A 37 -14.41 14.69 -5.51
C GLU A 37 -13.00 14.08 -5.69
N ALA A 38 -12.73 13.03 -4.92
CA ALA A 38 -11.77 12.04 -5.35
C ALA A 38 -12.26 11.58 -6.72
N PRO A 39 -11.40 11.54 -7.76
CA PRO A 39 -11.81 11.08 -9.07
C PRO A 39 -12.45 9.70 -8.90
N VAL A 40 -13.78 9.65 -9.06
CA VAL A 40 -14.52 8.41 -8.97
C VAL A 40 -14.05 7.61 -10.17
N ASN A 41 -13.28 6.56 -9.90
CA ASN A 41 -12.79 5.69 -10.95
C ASN A 41 -14.00 5.00 -11.61
N THR A 42 -14.39 5.50 -12.78
CA THR A 42 -15.56 5.06 -13.57
C THR A 42 -15.27 3.85 -14.44
N LEU A 43 -14.04 3.32 -14.42
CA LEU A 43 -13.69 2.10 -15.15
C LEU A 43 -14.54 0.94 -14.63
N ALA A 44 -14.87 0.00 -15.52
CA ALA A 44 -15.47 -1.27 -15.10
C ALA A 44 -14.56 -1.95 -14.07
N VAL A 45 -15.14 -2.73 -13.16
CA VAL A 45 -14.39 -3.32 -12.03
C VAL A 45 -13.17 -4.12 -12.51
N GLY A 46 -13.30 -4.91 -13.57
CA GLY A 46 -12.20 -5.68 -14.16
C GLY A 46 -11.10 -4.85 -14.84
N ASP A 47 -11.35 -3.56 -15.10
CA ASP A 47 -10.36 -2.63 -15.70
C ASP A 47 -9.62 -1.81 -14.63
N LYS A 48 -9.94 -1.97 -13.34
CA LYS A 48 -9.29 -1.24 -12.26
C LYS A 48 -7.99 -1.93 -11.88
N PHE A 49 -6.87 -1.20 -11.94
CA PHE A 49 -5.55 -1.74 -11.61
C PHE A 49 -5.40 -2.34 -10.20
N TRP A 50 -6.30 -1.97 -9.28
CA TRP A 50 -6.32 -2.45 -7.90
C TRP A 50 -7.29 -3.64 -7.68
N TRP A 51 -8.07 -4.03 -8.69
CA TRP A 51 -9.03 -5.14 -8.60
C TRP A 51 -8.41 -6.45 -9.11
N SER A 52 -8.80 -7.56 -8.49
CA SER A 52 -8.47 -8.91 -8.94
C SER A 52 -9.61 -9.86 -8.56
N ASP A 53 -10.16 -10.57 -9.55
CA ASP A 53 -11.21 -11.58 -9.33
C ASP A 53 -10.67 -12.78 -8.54
N ASP A 54 -9.41 -13.16 -8.77
CA ASP A 54 -8.74 -14.22 -8.02
C ASP A 54 -8.58 -13.86 -6.52
N TRP A 55 -8.33 -12.59 -6.22
CA TRP A 55 -8.33 -12.13 -4.83
C TRP A 55 -9.75 -12.10 -4.24
N PHE A 56 -10.72 -11.52 -4.96
CA PHE A 56 -12.06 -11.31 -4.44
C PHE A 56 -12.85 -12.62 -4.28
N ASP A 57 -12.86 -13.47 -5.30
CA ASP A 57 -13.67 -14.70 -5.31
C ASP A 57 -12.97 -15.88 -4.63
N ARG A 58 -11.63 -15.92 -4.69
CA ARG A 58 -10.84 -17.09 -4.27
C ARG A 58 -9.88 -16.80 -3.12
N GLY A 59 -9.76 -15.56 -2.69
CA GLY A 59 -8.86 -15.16 -1.60
C GLY A 59 -7.38 -15.32 -1.92
N LEU A 60 -6.99 -15.34 -3.20
CA LEU A 60 -5.61 -15.50 -3.60
C LEU A 60 -4.85 -14.18 -3.50
N LEU A 61 -3.71 -14.21 -2.82
CA LEU A 61 -2.78 -13.09 -2.73
C LEU A 61 -1.62 -13.32 -3.69
N GLU A 62 -1.44 -12.43 -4.65
CA GLU A 62 -0.25 -12.43 -5.48
C GLU A 62 0.99 -12.21 -4.63
N VAL A 63 2.12 -12.83 -5.00
CA VAL A 63 3.41 -12.57 -4.39
C VAL A 63 4.08 -11.44 -5.17
N PRO A 64 4.03 -10.21 -4.68
CA PRO A 64 4.57 -9.06 -5.40
C PRO A 64 6.11 -9.10 -5.47
N GLU A 65 6.65 -8.55 -6.57
CA GLU A 65 8.08 -8.51 -6.87
C GLU A 65 8.86 -7.66 -5.83
N ASN A 66 9.99 -8.19 -5.36
CA ASN A 66 10.87 -7.49 -4.43
C ASN A 66 12.26 -7.30 -5.04
N HIS A 67 12.83 -6.13 -4.82
CA HIS A 67 14.22 -5.83 -5.12
C HIS A 67 15.10 -6.03 -3.89
N ALA A 68 16.35 -6.45 -4.09
CA ALA A 68 17.38 -6.28 -3.08
C ALA A 68 17.59 -4.78 -2.83
N VAL A 69 17.94 -4.41 -1.60
CA VAL A 69 18.05 -3.00 -1.16
C VAL A 69 19.48 -2.68 -0.77
N VAL A 70 19.99 -1.57 -1.31
CA VAL A 70 21.26 -0.96 -0.89
C VAL A 70 20.96 0.22 0.02
N GLU A 71 21.66 0.28 1.16
CA GLU A 71 21.59 1.38 2.12
C GLU A 71 22.84 2.27 2.00
N ARG A 72 22.65 3.57 2.21
CA ARG A 72 23.74 4.53 2.39
C ARG A 72 23.41 5.52 3.52
N ALA A 73 24.37 5.76 4.41
CA ALA A 73 24.32 6.90 5.31
C ALA A 73 24.63 8.18 4.53
N VAL A 74 23.78 9.19 4.67
CA VAL A 74 23.94 10.52 4.07
C VAL A 74 23.61 11.59 5.10
N ALA A 75 23.94 12.84 4.82
CA ALA A 75 23.51 13.98 5.61
C ALA A 75 23.18 15.14 4.67
N TYR A 76 22.33 16.06 5.12
CA TYR A 76 22.07 17.32 4.44
C TYR A 76 21.99 18.46 5.46
N GLU A 77 22.28 19.66 5.01
CA GLU A 77 22.18 20.85 5.85
C GLU A 77 20.75 21.43 5.77
N ASN A 78 20.17 21.75 6.92
CA ASN A 78 18.95 22.55 6.98
C ASN A 78 19.28 24.01 6.64
N PRO A 79 18.78 24.57 5.52
CA PRO A 79 19.16 25.92 5.09
C PRO A 79 18.68 27.02 6.02
N GLU A 80 17.72 26.75 6.91
CA GLU A 80 17.18 27.76 7.83
C GLU A 80 18.13 28.07 9.00
N ASP A 81 18.86 27.07 9.50
CA ASP A 81 19.69 27.20 10.70
C ASP A 81 21.05 26.49 10.64
N GLY A 82 21.42 25.93 9.49
CA GLY A 82 22.70 25.25 9.29
C GLY A 82 22.82 23.90 10.02
N THR A 83 21.74 23.37 10.59
CA THR A 83 21.76 22.08 11.29
C THR A 83 22.05 20.96 10.29
N GLU A 84 23.09 20.16 10.54
CA GLU A 84 23.33 18.93 9.79
C GLU A 84 22.31 17.86 10.21
N VAL A 85 21.52 17.38 9.26
CA VAL A 85 20.50 16.35 9.47
C VAL A 85 21.01 15.03 8.90
N PRO A 86 21.38 14.06 9.75
CA PRO A 86 21.73 12.72 9.29
C PRO A 86 20.50 12.03 8.70
N ALA A 87 20.72 11.19 7.70
CA ALA A 87 19.66 10.42 7.05
C ALA A 87 20.16 9.08 6.52
N ARG A 88 19.23 8.16 6.31
CA ARG A 88 19.46 6.89 5.61
C ARG A 88 18.81 6.94 4.23
N LEU A 89 19.58 6.64 3.19
CA LEU A 89 19.11 6.52 1.82
C LEU A 89 19.05 5.04 1.44
N TYR A 90 17.86 4.56 1.09
CA TYR A 90 17.62 3.20 0.63
C TYR A 90 17.24 3.22 -0.85
N ARG A 91 17.82 2.31 -1.63
CA ARG A 91 17.55 2.18 -3.07
C ARG A 91 17.47 0.71 -3.49
N PRO A 92 16.58 0.36 -4.44
CA PRO A 92 16.67 -0.90 -5.16
C PRO A 92 18.06 -1.10 -5.79
N GLU A 93 18.57 -2.32 -5.68
CA GLU A 93 19.76 -2.77 -6.40
C GLU A 93 19.45 -2.91 -7.91
N GLY A 94 20.47 -2.77 -8.77
CA GLY A 94 20.33 -3.02 -10.22
C GLY A 94 20.18 -1.78 -11.13
N GLY A 95 20.10 -0.56 -10.59
CA GLY A 95 19.97 0.64 -11.44
C GLY A 95 18.55 0.92 -11.89
N GLY A 96 18.33 2.02 -12.62
CA GLY A 96 17.01 2.45 -13.09
C GLY A 96 16.43 3.66 -12.35
N GLN A 97 15.34 4.19 -12.91
CA GLN A 97 14.56 5.29 -12.32
C GLN A 97 13.45 4.69 -11.46
N PHE A 98 13.45 5.04 -10.18
CA PHE A 98 12.43 4.65 -9.23
C PHE A 98 11.82 5.92 -8.61
N PRO A 99 10.52 5.92 -8.28
CA PRO A 99 9.87 7.01 -7.57
C PRO A 99 10.54 7.26 -6.21
N GLY A 100 10.70 8.54 -5.87
CA GLY A 100 11.27 8.98 -4.59
C GLY A 100 10.23 9.09 -3.48
N VAL A 101 10.60 8.70 -2.27
CA VAL A 101 9.78 8.81 -1.05
C VAL A 101 10.62 9.46 0.06
N LEU A 102 10.07 10.50 0.67
CA LEU A 102 10.57 11.06 1.92
C LEU A 102 9.89 10.34 3.09
N PHE A 103 10.66 9.64 3.91
CA PHE A 103 10.16 8.85 5.03
C PHE A 103 10.36 9.60 6.34
N GLN A 104 9.25 10.04 6.95
CA GLN A 104 9.26 10.70 8.24
C GLN A 104 8.99 9.68 9.35
N HIS A 105 9.94 9.55 10.29
CA HIS A 105 9.71 8.74 11.49
C HIS A 105 8.81 9.47 12.49
N GLY A 106 8.13 8.69 13.34
CA GLY A 106 7.32 9.20 14.45
C GLY A 106 8.10 9.34 15.75
N ARG A 107 7.38 9.34 16.89
CA ARG A 107 7.92 9.54 18.24
C ARG A 107 9.06 8.60 18.65
N ARG A 108 9.22 7.48 17.96
CA ARG A 108 10.24 6.45 18.27
C ARG A 108 11.63 6.83 17.73
N GLY A 109 11.76 7.88 16.91
CA GLY A 109 13.02 8.16 16.20
C GLY A 109 13.24 7.22 15.02
N LEU A 110 14.40 7.34 14.36
CA LEU A 110 14.80 6.47 13.25
C LEU A 110 15.58 5.23 13.73
N ASP A 111 15.03 4.49 14.68
CA ASP A 111 15.67 3.28 15.20
C ASP A 111 15.72 2.13 14.16
N GLY A 112 16.43 1.05 14.48
CA GLY A 112 16.55 -0.10 13.58
C GLY A 112 15.21 -0.78 13.23
N PHE A 113 14.15 -0.62 14.04
CA PHE A 113 12.82 -1.13 13.70
C PHE A 113 12.13 -0.24 12.66
N VAL A 114 12.19 1.07 12.85
CA VAL A 114 11.61 2.06 11.95
C VAL A 114 12.34 2.07 10.60
N GLN A 115 13.67 1.92 10.61
CA GLN A 115 14.47 1.75 9.39
C GLN A 115 14.00 0.59 8.53
N ARG A 116 13.56 -0.54 9.13
CA ARG A 116 13.00 -1.68 8.38
C ARG A 116 11.73 -1.33 7.61
N LEU A 117 10.97 -0.32 8.05
CA LEU A 117 9.79 0.16 7.30
C LEU A 117 10.23 0.87 6.00
N ALA A 118 11.27 1.70 6.07
CA ALA A 118 11.86 2.33 4.90
C ALA A 118 12.47 1.30 3.93
N VAL A 119 13.14 0.26 4.46
CA VAL A 119 13.66 -0.85 3.64
C VAL A 119 12.54 -1.58 2.91
N ARG A 120 11.37 -1.82 3.55
CA ARG A 120 10.22 -2.48 2.88
C ARG A 120 9.67 -1.66 1.72
N LEU A 121 9.66 -0.33 1.85
CA LEU A 121 9.30 0.55 0.74
C LEU A 121 10.35 0.46 -0.37
N ALA A 122 11.65 0.52 -0.03
CA ALA A 122 12.70 0.43 -1.04
C ALA A 122 12.69 -0.91 -1.79
N ALA A 123 12.46 -2.02 -1.08
CA ALA A 123 12.30 -3.34 -1.69
C ALA A 123 11.14 -3.40 -2.70
N ARG A 124 10.21 -2.44 -2.65
CA ARG A 124 9.06 -2.33 -3.55
C ARG A 124 9.25 -1.38 -4.72
N GLY A 125 10.49 -0.99 -4.99
CA GLY A 125 10.82 -0.17 -6.15
C GLY A 125 10.72 1.33 -5.87
N PHE A 126 11.05 1.76 -4.64
CA PHE A 126 11.09 3.18 -4.27
C PHE A 126 12.51 3.59 -3.84
N VAL A 127 12.93 4.80 -4.17
CA VAL A 127 14.11 5.41 -3.53
C VAL A 127 13.63 6.12 -2.27
N VAL A 128 14.13 5.73 -1.10
CA VAL A 128 13.61 6.22 0.18
C VAL A 128 14.69 6.99 0.92
N LEU A 129 14.45 8.27 1.19
CA LEU A 129 15.28 9.08 2.08
C LEU A 129 14.58 9.14 3.44
N ALA A 130 15.25 8.71 4.50
CA ALA A 130 14.74 8.72 5.87
C ALA A 130 15.66 9.59 6.75
N PRO A 131 15.33 10.88 6.96
CA PRO A 131 16.05 11.75 7.88
C PRO A 131 15.82 11.36 9.34
N ASP A 132 16.86 11.47 10.17
CA ASP A 132 16.77 11.36 11.63
C ASP A 132 16.72 12.77 12.23
N VAL A 133 15.50 13.31 12.33
CA VAL A 133 15.29 14.68 12.83
C VAL A 133 15.47 14.78 14.34
N PHE A 134 15.49 13.65 15.05
CA PHE A 134 15.72 13.60 16.49
C PHE A 134 17.21 13.65 16.78
N ASP A 135 18.02 12.85 16.09
CA ASP A 135 19.48 12.87 16.21
C ASP A 135 20.05 14.25 15.82
N ALA A 136 19.52 14.86 14.75
CA ALA A 136 19.88 16.21 14.32
C ALA A 136 19.70 17.30 15.41
N ARG A 137 18.82 17.05 16.39
CA ARG A 137 18.42 18.01 17.42
C ARG A 137 18.73 17.53 18.84
N PHE A 138 19.48 16.44 18.98
CA PHE A 138 19.77 15.82 20.28
C PHE A 138 18.49 15.49 21.08
N VAL A 139 17.45 15.04 20.38
CA VAL A 139 16.17 14.65 20.98
C VAL A 139 16.16 13.14 21.18
N GLU A 140 15.89 12.71 22.41
CA GLU A 140 15.77 11.29 22.73
C GLU A 140 14.50 10.67 22.12
N PRO A 141 14.53 9.36 21.79
CA PRO A 141 13.33 8.60 21.43
C PRO A 141 12.25 8.72 22.52
N PHE A 142 10.99 8.80 22.08
CA PHE A 142 9.81 8.97 22.93
C PHE A 142 9.87 10.21 23.84
N PRO A 143 9.90 11.42 23.28
CA PRO A 143 10.11 12.66 24.05
C PRO A 143 8.91 13.06 24.95
N LEU A 144 7.92 12.19 25.13
CA LEU A 144 6.81 12.41 26.06
C LEU A 144 7.27 12.05 27.47
N ALA A 145 7.08 12.97 28.42
CA ALA A 145 7.36 12.72 29.82
C ALA A 145 6.53 11.53 30.35
N HIS A 146 7.14 10.76 31.24
CA HIS A 146 6.48 9.68 31.95
C HIS A 146 5.29 10.20 32.77
N ASP A 147 4.14 9.52 32.71
CA ASP A 147 2.98 9.79 33.55
C ASP A 147 2.81 8.70 34.62
N PRO A 148 3.15 8.97 35.89
CA PRO A 148 3.04 7.98 36.97
C PRO A 148 1.60 7.51 37.23
N ALA A 149 0.57 8.28 36.86
CA ALA A 149 -0.81 7.88 37.09
C ALA A 149 -1.17 6.60 36.33
N MET A 150 -0.53 6.36 35.17
CA MET A 150 -0.76 5.18 34.33
C MET A 150 -0.20 3.88 34.92
N GLU A 151 0.75 3.96 35.86
CA GLU A 151 1.30 2.76 36.50
C GLU A 151 0.29 2.06 37.40
N GLY A 152 -0.68 2.80 37.95
CA GLY A 152 -1.70 2.27 38.86
C GLY A 152 -2.65 1.24 38.22
N ASP A 153 -2.76 1.22 36.89
CA ASP A 153 -3.62 0.26 36.16
C ASP A 153 -3.12 -1.18 36.25
N VAL A 154 -1.84 -1.40 36.59
CA VAL A 154 -1.26 -2.74 36.73
C VAL A 154 -1.76 -3.45 38.00
N GLU A 155 -2.09 -2.69 39.03
CA GLU A 155 -2.49 -3.18 40.36
C GLU A 155 -4.02 -3.12 40.60
N ALA A 156 -4.81 -2.73 39.59
CA ALA A 156 -6.27 -2.62 39.65
C ALA A 156 -6.99 -3.93 39.29
#